data_AF-A0A9E4BP61-F1
#
_entry.id   AF-A0A9E4BP61-F1
#
_cell.length_a   1.000
_cell.length_b   1.000
_cell.length_c   1.000
_cell.angle_alpha   90.00
_cell.angle_beta   90.00
_cell.angle_gamma   90.00
#
_symmetry.space_group_name_H-M   'P 1'
#
loop_
_entity.id
_entity.type
_entity.pdbx_description
1 polymer ?
#
loop_
_entity_poly.entity_id
_entity_poly.type
_entity_poly.pdbx_seq_one_letter_code
_entity_poly.pdbx_strand_id
1 'polypeptide(L)'
;DMLMVCHHLDKNIPEDVAFAESRIRQETIAAEDILHDLGALSIIASDSQAMGRVGEVVCRTWQTAHKMRQQRGLLPEDAGGADNYRARRYVAKYTINPAIAHGLSAQVGSVETGKLADLVLWQPAFFGVKPELVIKGGVIAYAQMGDANASIPTPQPVYPRPMFGSYGNAVGPTSLAFVSQASRERVGEYGLAKEVVPVEHCRDIGKADMRLNDVVPDIEVDPETYKVNVDGEEITCEPAEKLPLAQLYHLF
;
A
#
# COMPACT_ATOMS: atom_id res chain seq x y z
N ASP A 1 17.11 3.09 -16.31
CA ASP A 1 17.68 1.80 -15.85
C ASP A 1 16.67 0.74 -15.42
N MET A 2 15.89 0.93 -14.33
CA MET A 2 14.96 -0.12 -13.85
C MET A 2 13.98 -0.61 -14.93
N LEU A 3 13.36 0.33 -15.66
CA LEU A 3 12.44 0.03 -16.77
C LEU A 3 13.12 -0.80 -17.87
N MET A 4 14.37 -0.45 -18.23
CA MET A 4 15.15 -1.16 -19.25
C MET A 4 15.33 -2.63 -18.88
N VAL A 5 15.65 -2.91 -17.62
CA VAL A 5 15.82 -4.28 -17.12
C VAL A 5 14.49 -5.03 -17.11
N CYS A 6 13.44 -4.44 -16.53
CA CYS A 6 12.13 -5.12 -16.38
C CYS A 6 11.49 -5.46 -17.74
N HIS A 7 11.73 -4.65 -18.77
CA HIS A 7 11.19 -4.86 -20.11
C HIS A 7 12.18 -5.51 -21.09
N HIS A 8 13.36 -5.97 -20.61
CA HIS A 8 14.38 -6.60 -21.44
C HIS A 8 14.80 -5.74 -22.65
N LEU A 9 14.93 -4.42 -22.44
CA LEU A 9 15.28 -3.44 -23.46
C LEU A 9 16.81 -3.29 -23.60
N ASP A 10 17.27 -2.90 -24.79
CA ASP A 10 18.68 -2.64 -25.07
C ASP A 10 18.95 -1.13 -25.14
N LYS A 11 19.87 -0.65 -24.32
CA LYS A 11 20.34 0.75 -24.31
C LYS A 11 20.99 1.20 -25.62
N ASN A 12 21.38 0.26 -26.48
CA ASN A 12 21.98 0.55 -27.78
C ASN A 12 20.92 0.67 -28.90
N ILE A 13 19.64 0.37 -28.62
CA ILE A 13 18.53 0.54 -29.56
C ILE A 13 17.84 1.88 -29.25
N PRO A 14 17.91 2.88 -30.14
CA PRO A 14 17.32 4.20 -29.90
C PRO A 14 15.82 4.16 -29.60
N GLU A 15 15.08 3.26 -30.25
CA GLU A 15 13.63 3.10 -30.05
C GLU A 15 13.29 2.55 -28.66
N ASP A 16 14.13 1.69 -28.10
CA ASP A 16 13.99 1.17 -26.74
C ASP A 16 14.22 2.25 -25.70
N VAL A 17 15.21 3.12 -25.94
CA VAL A 17 15.50 4.29 -25.09
C VAL A 17 14.34 5.28 -25.19
N ALA A 18 13.86 5.59 -26.40
CA ALA A 18 12.72 6.47 -26.62
C ALA A 18 11.45 5.95 -25.93
N PHE A 19 11.19 4.63 -25.98
CA PHE A 19 10.10 4.00 -25.25
C PHE A 19 10.26 4.17 -23.73
N ALA A 20 11.46 3.98 -23.19
CA ALA A 20 11.73 4.16 -21.77
C ALA A 20 11.54 5.63 -21.32
N GLU A 21 12.07 6.58 -22.08
CA GLU A 21 11.92 8.02 -21.83
C GLU A 21 10.46 8.47 -21.92
N SER A 22 9.68 7.90 -22.86
CA SER A 22 8.26 8.20 -22.97
C SER A 22 7.46 7.84 -21.73
N ARG A 23 7.96 6.94 -20.86
CA ARG A 23 7.28 6.46 -19.65
C ARG A 23 7.79 7.08 -18.35
N ILE A 24 9.04 7.51 -18.28
CA ILE A 24 9.65 8.06 -17.06
C ILE A 24 9.63 9.59 -17.16
N ARG A 25 8.57 10.20 -16.63
CA ARG A 25 8.34 11.65 -16.74
C ARG A 25 8.28 12.28 -15.36
N GLN A 26 9.17 13.24 -15.12
CA GLN A 26 9.27 13.95 -13.84
C GLN A 26 7.95 14.67 -13.50
N GLU A 27 7.32 15.25 -14.52
CA GLU A 27 6.09 16.01 -14.43
C GLU A 27 4.95 15.15 -13.86
N THR A 28 4.73 13.97 -14.44
CA THR A 28 3.65 13.08 -13.99
C THR A 28 3.94 12.42 -12.63
N ILE A 29 5.22 12.21 -12.28
CA ILE A 29 5.61 11.70 -10.94
C ILE A 29 5.38 12.77 -9.88
N ALA A 30 5.71 14.04 -10.16
CA ALA A 30 5.44 15.14 -9.25
C ALA A 30 3.92 15.38 -9.06
N ALA A 31 3.15 15.25 -10.13
CA ALA A 31 1.69 15.34 -10.08
C ALA A 31 1.05 14.18 -9.29
N GLU A 32 1.59 12.96 -9.39
CA GLU A 32 1.09 11.78 -8.67
C GLU A 32 1.01 12.00 -7.16
N ASP A 33 2.03 12.62 -6.56
CA ASP A 33 2.05 12.96 -5.13
C ASP A 33 0.85 13.84 -4.73
N ILE A 34 0.55 14.87 -5.55
CA ILE A 34 -0.55 15.80 -5.32
C ILE A 34 -1.89 15.11 -5.56
N LEU A 35 -2.02 14.29 -6.61
CA LEU A 35 -3.23 13.53 -6.89
C LEU A 35 -3.55 12.53 -5.77
N HIS A 36 -2.53 11.95 -5.12
CA HIS A 36 -2.74 11.18 -3.90
C HIS A 36 -3.24 12.05 -2.75
N ASP A 37 -2.67 13.24 -2.53
CA ASP A 37 -3.07 14.14 -1.44
C ASP A 37 -4.47 14.73 -1.64
N LEU A 38 -4.88 14.97 -2.88
CA LEU A 38 -6.24 15.39 -3.26
C LEU A 38 -7.28 14.27 -3.09
N GLY A 39 -6.84 13.01 -3.11
CA GLY A 39 -7.75 11.86 -3.13
C GLY A 39 -8.22 11.47 -4.54
N ALA A 40 -7.54 11.95 -5.58
CA ALA A 40 -7.78 11.54 -6.97
C ALA A 40 -7.17 10.16 -7.29
N LEU A 41 -6.11 9.75 -6.57
CA LEU A 41 -5.55 8.39 -6.63
C LEU A 41 -5.83 7.62 -5.34
N SER A 42 -6.60 6.54 -5.46
CA SER A 42 -7.28 5.90 -4.33
C SER A 42 -6.54 4.73 -3.69
N ILE A 43 -5.54 4.17 -4.36
CA ILE A 43 -4.84 2.95 -3.94
C ILE A 43 -3.33 3.14 -4.12
N ILE A 44 -2.54 2.58 -3.21
CA ILE A 44 -1.08 2.42 -3.35
C ILE A 44 -0.75 0.93 -3.28
N ALA A 45 0.04 0.45 -4.24
CA ALA A 45 0.45 -0.95 -4.38
C ALA A 45 1.98 -1.07 -4.49
N SER A 46 2.49 -2.30 -4.43
CA SER A 46 3.93 -2.56 -4.39
C SER A 46 4.59 -2.71 -5.76
N ASP A 47 3.88 -3.25 -6.74
CA ASP A 47 4.47 -3.81 -7.97
C ASP A 47 5.67 -4.74 -7.72
N SER A 48 5.47 -5.70 -6.80
CA SER A 48 6.54 -6.46 -6.16
C SER A 48 7.48 -7.15 -7.15
N GLN A 49 8.76 -6.77 -7.10
CA GLN A 49 9.85 -7.31 -7.94
C GLN A 49 9.69 -7.04 -9.45
N ALA A 50 8.72 -6.22 -9.86
CA ALA A 50 8.44 -5.90 -11.26
C ALA A 50 8.33 -4.38 -11.48
N MET A 51 9.31 -3.63 -10.95
CA MET A 51 9.35 -2.16 -10.80
C MET A 51 8.88 -1.63 -9.43
N GLY A 52 8.72 -2.50 -8.43
CA GLY A 52 8.50 -2.03 -7.07
C GLY A 52 8.83 -3.01 -5.95
N ARG A 53 8.49 -2.60 -4.73
CA ARG A 53 9.07 -3.11 -3.47
C ARG A 53 7.98 -3.58 -2.50
N VAL A 54 7.90 -4.90 -2.29
CA VAL A 54 6.84 -5.54 -1.48
C VAL A 54 6.79 -5.05 -0.03
N GLY A 55 7.94 -4.73 0.57
CA GLY A 55 8.05 -4.30 1.97
C GLY A 55 7.80 -2.81 2.20
N GLU A 56 7.50 -2.03 1.16
CA GLU A 56 7.52 -0.55 1.25
C GLU A 56 6.17 0.12 1.01
N VAL A 57 5.08 -0.61 0.73
CA VAL A 57 3.74 -0.02 0.46
C VAL A 57 3.31 0.94 1.58
N VAL A 58 3.37 0.46 2.83
CA VAL A 58 2.96 1.24 4.00
C VAL A 58 3.93 2.42 4.21
N CYS A 59 5.24 2.16 4.17
CA CYS A 59 6.26 3.19 4.37
C CYS A 59 6.13 4.33 3.35
N ARG A 60 6.02 3.99 2.06
CA ARG A 60 5.91 4.96 0.96
C ARG A 60 4.62 5.77 1.05
N THR A 61 3.51 5.13 1.44
CA THR A 61 2.24 5.84 1.71
C THR A 61 2.44 6.96 2.72
N TRP A 62 3.09 6.67 3.86
CA TRP A 62 3.31 7.66 4.91
C TRP A 62 4.39 8.69 4.57
N GLN A 63 5.41 8.32 3.78
CA GLN A 63 6.38 9.27 3.22
C GLN A 63 5.72 10.27 2.27
N THR A 64 4.82 9.84 1.39
CA THR A 64 4.05 10.74 0.52
C THR A 64 3.16 11.67 1.34
N ALA A 65 2.41 11.13 2.32
CA ALA A 65 1.58 11.96 3.21
C ALA A 65 2.41 13.02 3.94
N HIS A 66 3.60 12.65 4.42
CA HIS A 66 4.54 13.54 5.07
C HIS A 66 5.06 14.65 4.14
N LYS A 67 5.52 14.28 2.92
CA LYS A 67 6.00 15.24 1.92
C LYS A 67 4.90 16.26 1.58
N MET A 68 3.68 15.77 1.36
CA MET A 68 2.53 16.63 1.04
C MET A 68 2.15 17.54 2.21
N ARG A 69 2.25 17.07 3.45
CA ARG A 69 2.11 17.92 4.64
C ARG A 69 3.15 19.05 4.68
N GLN A 70 4.41 18.74 4.37
CA GLN A 70 5.49 19.73 4.37
C GLN A 70 5.33 20.77 3.25
N GLN A 71 4.97 20.34 2.05
CA GLN A 71 4.94 21.22 0.88
C GLN A 71 3.60 21.95 0.70
N ARG A 72 2.48 21.35 1.11
CA ARG A 72 1.12 21.89 0.90
C ARG A 72 0.42 22.35 2.17
N GLY A 73 1.01 22.10 3.34
CA GLY A 73 0.41 22.48 4.62
C GLY A 73 -0.74 21.55 5.04
N LEU A 74 -1.64 22.08 5.87
CA LEU A 74 -2.80 21.33 6.38
C LEU A 74 -3.79 21.11 5.24
N LEU A 75 -4.46 19.97 5.22
CA LEU A 75 -5.68 19.85 4.43
C LEU A 75 -6.77 20.77 5.04
N PRO A 76 -7.69 21.31 4.23
CA PRO A 76 -8.82 22.10 4.74
C PRO A 76 -9.60 21.38 5.85
N GLU A 77 -9.79 20.06 5.72
CA GLU A 77 -10.48 19.21 6.70
C GLU A 77 -9.71 19.02 8.01
N ASP A 78 -8.41 19.34 8.02
CA ASP A 78 -7.50 19.27 9.17
C ASP A 78 -7.23 20.64 9.83
N ALA A 79 -8.07 21.65 9.54
CA ALA A 79 -7.94 23.00 10.10
C ALA A 79 -7.87 23.06 11.64
N GLY A 80 -8.37 22.02 12.33
CA GLY A 80 -8.25 21.85 13.79
C GLY A 80 -6.83 21.55 14.30
N GLY A 81 -5.82 21.48 13.43
CA GLY A 81 -4.40 21.42 13.79
C GLY A 81 -3.80 20.01 13.88
N ALA A 82 -4.61 18.97 13.74
CA ALA A 82 -4.15 17.57 13.67
C ALA A 82 -4.35 17.02 12.26
N ASP A 83 -3.41 16.21 11.77
CA ASP A 83 -3.42 15.60 10.41
C ASP A 83 -4.34 14.37 10.30
N ASN A 84 -5.46 14.35 11.02
CA ASN A 84 -6.30 13.15 11.15
C ASN A 84 -7.03 12.78 9.86
N TYR A 85 -7.52 13.76 9.12
CA TYR A 85 -8.18 13.56 7.83
C TYR A 85 -7.17 13.08 6.80
N ARG A 86 -5.99 13.70 6.70
CA ARG A 86 -4.89 13.20 5.87
C ARG A 86 -4.52 11.76 6.26
N ALA A 87 -4.37 11.47 7.55
CA ALA A 87 -4.04 10.13 8.01
C ALA A 87 -5.10 9.09 7.60
N ARG A 88 -6.40 9.41 7.75
CA ARG A 88 -7.49 8.54 7.29
C ARG A 88 -7.51 8.38 5.76
N ARG A 89 -7.30 9.46 5.01
CA ARG A 89 -7.20 9.43 3.54
C ARG A 89 -6.10 8.48 3.08
N TYR A 90 -4.93 8.52 3.70
CA TYR A 90 -3.77 7.74 3.29
C TYR A 90 -3.82 6.28 3.78
N VAL A 91 -4.27 6.00 5.02
CA VAL A 91 -4.43 4.60 5.48
C VAL A 91 -5.43 3.84 4.61
N ALA A 92 -6.49 4.51 4.12
CA ALA A 92 -7.47 3.90 3.23
C ALA A 92 -6.85 3.35 1.93
N LYS A 93 -5.76 3.96 1.44
CA LYS A 93 -5.10 3.61 0.17
C LYS A 93 -4.46 2.23 0.14
N TYR A 94 -4.08 1.67 1.29
CA TYR A 94 -3.49 0.33 1.38
C TYR A 94 -4.30 -0.64 2.27
N THR A 95 -5.46 -0.22 2.76
CA THR A 95 -6.34 -1.04 3.61
C THR A 95 -7.69 -1.26 2.93
N ILE A 96 -8.64 -0.34 3.09
CA ILE A 96 -10.02 -0.55 2.68
C ILE A 96 -10.23 -0.38 1.17
N ASN A 97 -9.56 0.56 0.50
CA ASN A 97 -9.78 0.81 -0.92
C ASN A 97 -9.33 -0.36 -1.81
N PRO A 98 -8.14 -0.98 -1.59
CA PRO A 98 -7.80 -2.22 -2.29
C PRO A 98 -8.81 -3.34 -2.04
N ALA A 99 -9.30 -3.46 -0.80
CA ALA A 99 -10.29 -4.47 -0.46
C ALA A 99 -11.63 -4.24 -1.19
N ILE A 100 -12.10 -2.99 -1.32
CA ILE A 100 -13.29 -2.66 -2.10
C ILE A 100 -13.05 -2.97 -3.58
N ALA A 101 -11.96 -2.47 -4.17
CA ALA A 101 -11.67 -2.63 -5.60
C ALA A 101 -11.57 -4.11 -6.03
N HIS A 102 -11.11 -4.98 -5.14
CA HIS A 102 -10.98 -6.42 -5.39
C HIS A 102 -12.14 -7.28 -4.85
N GLY A 103 -13.19 -6.68 -4.29
CA GLY A 103 -14.36 -7.43 -3.79
C GLY A 103 -14.09 -8.26 -2.54
N LEU A 104 -13.20 -7.77 -1.68
CA LEU A 104 -12.72 -8.42 -0.45
C LEU A 104 -13.21 -7.70 0.81
N SER A 105 -13.85 -6.54 0.66
CA SER A 105 -14.14 -5.61 1.76
C SER A 105 -15.10 -6.14 2.82
N ALA A 106 -15.88 -7.19 2.51
CA ALA A 106 -16.68 -7.89 3.51
C ALA A 106 -15.83 -8.65 4.55
N GLN A 107 -14.63 -9.09 4.16
CA GLN A 107 -13.76 -9.93 4.98
C GLN A 107 -12.59 -9.17 5.59
N VAL A 108 -12.00 -8.21 4.86
CA VAL A 108 -10.73 -7.56 5.24
C VAL A 108 -10.72 -6.07 4.89
N GLY A 109 -9.62 -5.39 5.24
CA GLY A 109 -9.35 -4.01 4.81
C GLY A 109 -9.65 -2.92 5.84
N SER A 110 -10.21 -3.26 7.00
CA SER A 110 -10.47 -2.28 8.07
C SER A 110 -10.72 -2.97 9.42
N VAL A 111 -10.60 -2.21 10.50
CA VAL A 111 -10.91 -2.66 11.86
C VAL A 111 -12.41 -2.43 12.11
N GLU A 112 -13.24 -3.36 11.66
CA GLU A 112 -14.69 -3.33 11.80
C GLU A 112 -15.20 -4.69 12.31
N THR A 113 -16.26 -4.67 13.13
CA THR A 113 -16.87 -5.90 13.65
C THR A 113 -17.39 -6.78 12.51
N GLY A 114 -17.15 -8.09 12.60
CA GLY A 114 -17.55 -9.06 11.59
C GLY A 114 -16.48 -9.33 10.52
N LYS A 115 -15.44 -8.51 10.41
CA LYS A 115 -14.28 -8.77 9.56
C LYS A 115 -13.27 -9.70 10.24
N LEU A 116 -12.43 -10.32 9.43
CA LEU A 116 -11.34 -11.16 9.90
C LEU A 116 -10.37 -10.34 10.78
N ALA A 117 -9.93 -10.91 11.89
CA ALA A 117 -9.03 -10.27 12.84
C ALA A 117 -7.57 -10.23 12.34
N ASP A 118 -7.38 -9.54 11.22
CA ASP A 118 -6.09 -9.22 10.62
C ASP A 118 -5.65 -7.84 11.08
N LEU A 119 -4.76 -7.82 12.08
CA LEU A 119 -4.38 -6.61 12.80
C LEU A 119 -2.87 -6.47 12.82
N VAL A 120 -2.39 -5.23 12.75
CA VAL A 120 -0.96 -4.92 12.87
C VAL A 120 -0.77 -3.96 14.03
N LEU A 121 0.07 -4.34 14.98
CA LEU A 121 0.42 -3.51 16.12
C LEU A 121 1.73 -2.81 15.86
N TRP A 122 1.75 -1.52 16.17
CA TRP A 122 2.89 -0.65 15.98
C TRP A 122 3.27 0.00 17.30
N GLN A 123 4.56 0.04 17.60
CA GLN A 123 5.06 1.08 18.49
C GLN A 123 5.02 2.41 17.73
N PRO A 124 4.54 3.53 18.30
CA PRO A 124 4.44 4.81 17.59
C PRO A 124 5.76 5.25 16.95
N ALA A 125 6.90 5.02 17.61
CA ALA A 125 8.22 5.35 17.08
C ALA A 125 8.62 4.56 15.81
N PHE A 126 7.97 3.42 15.55
CA PHE A 126 8.22 2.54 14.40
C PHE A 126 7.01 2.44 13.45
N PHE A 127 6.00 3.29 13.65
CA PHE A 127 4.81 3.30 12.82
C PHE A 127 5.15 3.44 11.33
N GLY A 128 4.58 2.55 10.51
CA GLY A 128 4.75 2.57 9.07
C GLY A 128 6.07 1.99 8.54
N VAL A 129 7.02 1.62 9.41
CA VAL A 129 8.33 1.07 9.01
C VAL A 129 8.60 -0.35 9.52
N LYS A 130 8.42 -0.62 10.82
CA LYS A 130 8.65 -1.95 11.41
C LYS A 130 7.53 -2.28 12.42
N PRO A 131 6.57 -3.14 12.07
CA PRO A 131 5.51 -3.51 13.01
C PRO A 131 6.08 -4.37 14.15
N GLU A 132 5.43 -4.28 15.31
CA GLU A 132 5.74 -5.10 16.49
C GLU A 132 5.16 -6.50 16.32
N LEU A 133 3.86 -6.59 16.00
CA LEU A 133 3.11 -7.83 15.80
C LEU A 133 2.25 -7.74 14.53
N VAL A 134 2.15 -8.86 13.82
CA VAL A 134 1.15 -9.10 12.78
C VAL A 134 0.27 -10.26 13.24
N ILE A 135 -1.00 -9.96 13.45
CA ILE A 135 -2.05 -10.91 13.84
C ILE A 135 -2.82 -11.26 12.58
N LYS A 136 -3.02 -12.55 12.35
CA LYS A 136 -3.75 -13.10 11.21
C LYS A 136 -4.87 -13.98 11.76
N GLY A 137 -6.13 -13.65 11.45
CA GLY A 137 -7.29 -14.40 11.95
C GLY A 137 -7.30 -14.59 13.47
N GLY A 138 -6.85 -13.59 14.23
CA GLY A 138 -6.80 -13.64 15.70
C GLY A 138 -5.57 -14.34 16.31
N VAL A 139 -4.63 -14.85 15.52
CA VAL A 139 -3.40 -15.50 16.00
C VAL A 139 -2.17 -14.73 15.50
N ILE A 140 -1.15 -14.56 16.35
CA ILE A 140 0.09 -13.90 15.95
C ILE A 140 0.80 -14.76 14.89
N ALA A 141 0.96 -14.21 13.70
CA ALA A 141 1.65 -14.83 12.58
C ALA A 141 3.11 -14.35 12.46
N TYR A 142 3.40 -13.14 12.91
CA TYR A 142 4.73 -12.53 12.80
C TYR A 142 4.99 -11.55 13.95
N ALA A 143 6.22 -11.48 14.46
CA ALA A 143 6.58 -10.57 15.55
C ALA A 143 8.06 -10.16 15.52
N GLN A 144 8.39 -8.97 16.03
CA GLN A 144 9.76 -8.64 16.44
C GLN A 144 10.11 -9.47 17.67
N MET A 145 11.15 -10.31 17.57
CA MET A 145 11.46 -11.28 18.62
C MET A 145 12.97 -11.44 18.82
N GLY A 146 13.38 -11.39 20.09
CA GLY A 146 14.76 -11.52 20.56
C GLY A 146 15.31 -12.94 20.50
N ASP A 147 16.38 -13.19 21.25
CA ASP A 147 16.98 -14.52 21.39
C ASP A 147 16.01 -15.51 22.05
N ALA A 148 15.75 -16.63 21.37
CA ALA A 148 14.82 -17.65 21.82
C ALA A 148 15.36 -18.48 23.00
N ASN A 149 16.68 -18.47 23.24
CA ASN A 149 17.28 -19.15 24.39
C ASN A 149 17.50 -18.21 25.61
N ALA A 150 17.16 -16.93 25.48
CA ALA A 150 17.25 -16.00 26.60
C ALA A 150 16.12 -16.21 27.62
N SER A 151 16.26 -15.64 28.81
CA SER A 151 15.29 -15.80 29.91
C SER A 151 13.95 -15.08 29.68
N ILE A 152 13.91 -14.12 28.75
CA ILE A 152 12.74 -13.30 28.36
C ILE A 152 12.86 -12.97 26.85
N PRO A 153 11.80 -12.48 26.17
CA PRO A 153 11.80 -12.37 24.70
C PRO A 153 12.47 -11.11 24.10
N THR A 154 12.91 -10.18 24.94
CA THR A 154 13.48 -8.88 24.54
C THR A 154 15.01 -8.80 24.36
N PRO A 155 15.85 -9.71 24.91
CA PRO A 155 17.28 -9.71 24.69
C PRO A 155 17.63 -9.88 23.21
N GLN A 156 18.67 -9.16 22.79
CA GLN A 156 19.13 -9.14 21.41
C GLN A 156 19.68 -10.51 20.96
N PRO A 157 19.64 -10.82 19.65
CA PRO A 157 19.18 -9.97 18.55
C PRO A 157 17.66 -10.02 18.34
N VAL A 158 17.04 -8.84 18.31
CA VAL A 158 15.62 -8.65 17.96
C VAL A 158 15.51 -8.41 16.46
N TYR A 159 14.80 -9.32 15.79
CA TYR A 159 14.48 -9.20 14.38
C TYR A 159 13.13 -9.86 14.11
N PRO A 160 12.52 -9.58 12.96
CA PRO A 160 11.18 -10.08 12.70
C PRO A 160 11.18 -11.58 12.40
N ARG A 161 10.30 -12.34 13.06
CA ARG A 161 10.23 -13.80 13.00
C ARG A 161 8.80 -14.32 12.76
N PRO A 162 8.64 -15.41 12.00
CA PRO A 162 7.38 -16.15 11.94
C PRO A 162 7.01 -16.76 13.29
N MET A 163 5.75 -16.59 13.67
CA MET A 163 5.14 -17.04 14.93
C MET A 163 4.16 -18.20 14.68
N PHE A 164 3.53 -18.73 15.72
CA PHE A 164 2.67 -19.93 15.64
C PHE A 164 1.58 -19.87 14.56
N GLY A 165 1.00 -18.70 14.28
CA GLY A 165 0.00 -18.53 13.22
C GLY A 165 0.53 -18.81 11.80
N SER A 166 1.86 -18.85 11.62
CA SER A 166 2.52 -19.13 10.34
C SER A 166 2.87 -20.60 10.12
N TYR A 167 2.55 -21.50 11.06
CA TYR A 167 3.01 -22.89 11.01
C TYR A 167 1.87 -23.92 11.02
N GLY A 168 2.12 -25.03 10.33
CA GLY A 168 1.26 -26.22 10.35
C GLY A 168 -0.21 -25.93 10.06
N ASN A 169 -1.08 -26.56 10.83
CA ASN A 169 -2.53 -26.44 10.67
C ASN A 169 -3.10 -25.10 11.17
N ALA A 170 -2.29 -24.19 11.73
CA ALA A 170 -2.77 -22.86 12.11
C ALA A 170 -2.98 -21.94 10.89
N VAL A 171 -2.26 -22.19 9.78
CA VAL A 171 -2.31 -21.34 8.58
C VAL A 171 -3.68 -21.36 7.89
N GLY A 172 -4.33 -22.52 7.88
CA GLY A 172 -5.66 -22.72 7.29
C GLY A 172 -6.75 -21.85 7.94
N PRO A 173 -7.11 -22.10 9.22
CA PRO A 173 -8.21 -21.43 9.90
C PRO A 173 -7.96 -19.94 10.17
N THR A 174 -6.72 -19.46 10.08
CA THR A 174 -6.40 -18.03 10.28
C THR A 174 -6.45 -17.22 8.98
N SER A 175 -6.61 -17.87 7.83
CA SER A 175 -6.50 -17.23 6.51
C SER A 175 -7.62 -17.64 5.56
N LEU A 176 -7.83 -16.81 4.54
CA LEU A 176 -8.82 -17.06 3.50
C LEU A 176 -8.12 -17.29 2.15
N ALA A 177 -8.75 -18.06 1.28
CA ALA A 177 -8.41 -18.20 -0.12
C ALA A 177 -9.51 -17.54 -0.97
N PHE A 178 -9.24 -16.33 -1.45
CA PHE A 178 -10.18 -15.60 -2.29
C PHE A 178 -10.21 -16.14 -3.72
N VAL A 179 -11.39 -16.39 -4.27
CA VAL A 179 -11.59 -16.96 -5.60
C VAL A 179 -12.75 -16.28 -6.34
N SER A 180 -12.92 -16.57 -7.62
CA SER A 180 -14.16 -16.16 -8.32
C SER A 180 -15.36 -16.98 -7.82
N GLN A 181 -16.56 -16.39 -7.85
CA GLN A 181 -17.80 -17.12 -7.56
C GLN A 181 -17.95 -18.38 -8.42
N ALA A 182 -17.58 -18.31 -9.70
CA ALA A 182 -17.68 -19.43 -10.64
C ALA A 182 -16.75 -20.61 -10.28
N SER A 183 -15.60 -20.34 -9.64
CA SER A 183 -14.62 -21.38 -9.28
C SER A 183 -14.80 -21.93 -7.87
N ARG A 184 -15.67 -21.33 -7.05
CA ARG A 184 -15.78 -21.62 -5.61
C ARG A 184 -15.96 -23.11 -5.31
N GLU A 185 -16.94 -23.76 -5.94
CA GLU A 185 -17.24 -25.18 -5.72
C GLU A 185 -16.04 -26.05 -6.12
N ARG A 186 -15.51 -25.82 -7.32
CA ARG A 186 -14.36 -26.58 -7.83
C ARG A 186 -13.12 -26.43 -6.96
N VAL A 187 -12.79 -25.22 -6.52
CA VAL A 187 -11.62 -24.98 -5.65
C VAL A 187 -11.83 -25.57 -4.25
N GLY A 188 -13.07 -25.65 -3.78
CA GLY A 188 -13.40 -26.33 -2.52
C GLY A 188 -13.02 -27.82 -2.52
N GLU A 189 -12.97 -28.46 -3.69
CA GLU A 189 -12.57 -29.87 -3.83
C GLU A 189 -11.05 -30.09 -3.75
N TYR A 190 -10.23 -29.04 -3.74
CA TYR A 190 -8.76 -29.16 -3.84
C TYR A 190 -8.10 -29.60 -2.52
N GLY A 191 -8.87 -29.82 -1.45
CA GLY A 191 -8.33 -30.18 -0.14
C GLY A 191 -7.54 -29.04 0.52
N LEU A 192 -7.92 -27.77 0.26
CA LEU A 192 -7.30 -26.62 0.90
C LEU A 192 -7.67 -26.56 2.39
N ALA A 193 -6.69 -26.27 3.23
CA ALA A 193 -6.93 -26.03 4.66
C ALA A 193 -7.54 -24.64 4.95
N LYS A 194 -7.44 -23.70 4.00
CA LYS A 194 -8.02 -22.36 4.09
C LYS A 194 -9.47 -22.38 3.65
N GLU A 195 -10.29 -21.52 4.25
CA GLU A 195 -11.65 -21.29 3.77
C GLU A 195 -11.61 -20.63 2.38
N VAL A 196 -12.39 -21.17 1.45
CA VAL A 196 -12.53 -20.65 0.08
C VAL A 196 -13.67 -19.64 0.04
N VAL A 197 -13.33 -18.37 -0.19
CA VAL A 197 -14.29 -17.26 -0.15
C VAL A 197 -14.39 -16.62 -1.54
N PRO A 198 -15.60 -16.50 -2.13
CA PRO A 198 -15.76 -15.82 -3.40
C PRO A 198 -15.57 -14.30 -3.24
N VAL A 199 -14.96 -13.66 -4.23
CA VAL A 199 -15.00 -12.20 -4.35
C VAL A 199 -16.38 -11.74 -4.83
N GLU A 200 -16.81 -10.57 -4.37
CA GLU A 200 -18.14 -10.01 -4.64
C GLU A 200 -18.09 -8.49 -4.86
N HIS A 201 -19.13 -7.90 -5.45
CA HIS A 201 -19.27 -6.45 -5.59
C HIS A 201 -18.12 -5.73 -6.35
N CYS A 202 -17.56 -6.34 -7.39
CA CYS A 202 -16.49 -5.73 -8.21
C CYS A 202 -17.00 -4.97 -9.45
N ARG A 203 -18.32 -4.95 -9.71
CA ARG A 203 -18.90 -4.47 -10.99
C ARG A 203 -19.89 -3.32 -10.82
N ASP A 204 -20.40 -3.16 -9.61
CA ASP A 204 -21.38 -2.18 -9.13
C ASP A 204 -20.72 -1.07 -8.29
N ILE A 205 -19.39 -0.99 -8.33
CA ILE A 205 -18.59 0.04 -7.67
C ILE A 205 -17.91 0.96 -8.69
N GLY A 206 -17.58 2.17 -8.25
CA GLY A 206 -16.80 3.15 -9.00
C GLY A 206 -15.90 3.98 -8.09
N LYS A 207 -15.41 5.11 -8.63
CA LYS A 207 -14.53 6.02 -7.88
C LYS A 207 -15.22 6.58 -6.62
N ALA A 208 -16.53 6.78 -6.65
CA ALA A 208 -17.32 7.26 -5.52
C ALA A 208 -17.29 6.32 -4.29
N ASP A 209 -17.00 5.04 -4.47
CA ASP A 209 -16.94 4.06 -3.38
C ASP A 209 -15.57 4.05 -2.66
N MET A 210 -14.57 4.73 -3.23
CA MET A 210 -13.23 4.81 -2.67
C MET A 210 -13.21 5.73 -1.45
N ARG A 211 -13.05 5.15 -0.26
CA ARG A 211 -13.13 5.86 1.01
C ARG A 211 -12.11 6.99 1.08
N LEU A 212 -12.61 8.21 1.25
CA LEU A 212 -11.84 9.46 1.37
C LEU A 212 -10.94 9.78 0.16
N ASN A 213 -11.18 9.10 -0.96
CA ASN A 213 -10.36 9.15 -2.17
C ASN A 213 -11.24 8.99 -3.41
N ASP A 214 -12.35 9.72 -3.45
CA ASP A 214 -13.45 9.64 -4.39
C ASP A 214 -13.51 10.81 -5.39
N VAL A 215 -12.53 11.73 -5.32
CA VAL A 215 -12.50 12.93 -6.16
C VAL A 215 -12.25 12.56 -7.62
N VAL A 216 -13.08 13.09 -8.52
CA VAL A 216 -12.95 12.95 -9.98
C VAL A 216 -12.70 14.35 -10.56
N PRO A 217 -11.46 14.84 -10.54
CA PRO A 217 -11.16 16.16 -11.11
C PRO A 217 -11.00 16.06 -12.63
N ASP A 218 -11.05 17.20 -13.31
CA ASP A 218 -10.64 17.27 -14.72
C ASP A 218 -9.11 17.27 -14.80
N ILE A 219 -8.54 16.28 -15.49
CA ILE A 219 -7.09 16.08 -15.58
C ILE A 219 -6.67 16.18 -17.03
N GLU A 220 -5.84 17.16 -17.35
CA GLU A 220 -5.21 17.32 -18.64
C GLU A 220 -3.71 17.09 -18.53
N VAL A 221 -3.14 16.36 -19.50
CA VAL A 221 -1.69 16.16 -19.61
C VAL A 221 -1.27 16.68 -20.97
N ASP A 222 -0.39 17.68 -20.98
CA ASP A 222 0.14 18.24 -22.22
C ASP A 222 0.98 17.18 -22.97
N PRO A 223 0.72 16.92 -24.26
CA PRO A 223 1.36 15.81 -24.98
C PRO A 223 2.83 16.08 -25.32
N GLU A 224 3.31 17.32 -25.25
CA GLU A 224 4.68 17.69 -25.58
C GLU A 224 5.51 17.95 -24.32
N THR A 225 4.94 18.65 -23.35
CA THR A 225 5.62 19.08 -22.12
C THR A 225 5.34 18.19 -20.92
N TYR A 226 4.34 17.30 -21.01
CA TYR A 226 3.89 16.40 -19.94
C TYR A 226 3.41 17.08 -18.66
N LYS A 227 3.26 18.41 -18.69
CA LYS A 227 2.65 19.18 -17.61
C LYS A 227 1.25 18.68 -17.34
N VAL A 228 0.95 18.52 -16.05
CA VAL A 228 -0.35 18.03 -15.59
C VAL A 228 -1.14 19.21 -15.03
N ASN A 229 -2.32 19.45 -15.60
CA ASN A 229 -3.28 20.42 -15.08
C ASN A 229 -4.44 19.68 -14.42
N VAL A 230 -4.88 20.18 -13.27
CA VAL A 230 -6.05 19.70 -12.54
C VAL A 230 -7.01 20.86 -12.37
N ASP A 231 -8.22 20.74 -12.91
CA ASP A 231 -9.25 21.78 -12.90
C ASP A 231 -8.73 23.15 -13.41
N GLY A 232 -7.85 23.12 -14.41
CA GLY A 232 -7.23 24.31 -15.02
C GLY A 232 -5.97 24.84 -14.34
N GLU A 233 -5.50 24.21 -13.25
CA GLU A 233 -4.28 24.61 -12.54
C GLU A 233 -3.16 23.59 -12.72
N GLU A 234 -1.97 24.06 -13.12
CA GLU A 234 -0.77 23.20 -13.21
C GLU A 234 -0.39 22.69 -11.82
N ILE A 235 -0.32 21.36 -11.67
CA ILE A 235 0.10 20.72 -10.42
C ILE A 235 1.52 20.17 -10.53
N THR A 236 2.40 20.65 -9.67
CA THR A 236 3.79 20.19 -9.58
C THR A 236 4.33 20.37 -8.17
N CYS A 237 5.36 19.61 -7.83
CA CYS A 237 6.04 19.74 -6.54
C CYS A 237 7.51 19.32 -6.63
N GLU A 238 8.33 19.91 -5.76
CA GLU A 238 9.76 19.62 -5.70
C GLU A 238 10.02 18.20 -5.18
N PRO A 239 11.07 17.50 -5.67
CA PRO A 239 11.50 16.23 -5.11
C PRO A 239 12.00 16.40 -3.66
N ALA A 240 11.79 15.40 -2.81
CA ALA A 240 12.27 15.44 -1.43
C ALA A 240 13.75 15.04 -1.36
N GLU A 241 14.59 15.86 -0.73
CA GLU A 241 16.02 15.56 -0.49
C GLU A 241 16.22 14.53 0.64
N LYS A 242 15.28 14.48 1.59
CA LYS A 242 15.32 13.57 2.75
C LYS A 242 13.91 13.12 3.10
N LEU A 243 13.78 11.86 3.49
CA LEU A 243 12.51 11.27 3.91
C LEU A 243 12.57 10.74 5.35
N PRO A 244 11.45 10.79 6.10
CA PRO A 244 11.31 10.00 7.32
C PRO A 244 11.22 8.51 6.97
N LEU A 245 11.20 7.63 7.99
CA LEU A 245 11.05 6.17 7.79
C LEU A 245 12.12 5.56 6.86
N ALA A 246 13.31 6.18 6.80
CA ALA A 246 14.43 5.80 5.94
C ALA A 246 15.68 5.47 6.79
N GLN A 247 16.80 6.18 6.58
CA GLN A 247 18.12 5.88 7.17
C GLN A 247 18.14 5.67 8.70
N LEU A 248 17.22 6.28 9.45
CA LEU A 248 17.13 6.11 10.91
C LEU A 248 16.75 4.66 11.31
N TYR A 249 16.02 3.95 10.46
CA TYR A 249 15.38 2.68 10.81
C TYR A 249 16.01 1.46 10.14
N HIS A 250 16.79 1.66 9.09
CA HIS A 250 17.32 0.59 8.26
C HIS A 250 18.84 0.49 8.42
N LEU A 251 19.34 -0.74 8.54
CA LEU A 251 20.77 -1.01 8.59
C LEU A 251 21.43 -0.83 7.21
N PHE A 252 20.64 -0.98 6.14
CA PHE A 252 21.01 -0.83 4.73
C PHE A 252 19.89 -0.12 3.97
#